data_AF-H1LV79-F1
#
_entry.id   AF-H1LV79-F1
#
_cell.length_a   1.000
_cell.length_b   1.000
_cell.length_c   1.000
_cell.angle_alpha   90.00
_cell.angle_beta   90.00
_cell.angle_gamma   90.00
#
_symmetry.space_group_name_H-M   'P 1'
#
loop_
_entity.id
_entity.type
_entity.pdbx_description
1 polymer ?
#
loop_
_entity_poly.entity_id
_entity_poly.type
_entity_poly.pdbx_seq_one_letter_code
_entity_poly.pdbx_strand_id
1 'polypeptide(L)'
;MDGVLLMPGETLSGYERMQPFTIKNGYKMAKAYQNGLVIDSVGGGACQIATTLYQAALRAEITITERKNHSMIVGYVQPSGDAAIAGDYKDIKVTNNRKTPIYVEAVTSGRDVTFTIWGKEDRPAGRTIEFVSEVLSETPKGKTYIDDDSKSKGYIKKQSEGHKGRVSKLWKIVKENGVEVSKDLISSDTYRKADDIYIRGTRHSAPAAPAAPAPTQAPESDNSGPADTQAAPEAQAPEVSQGPAFDPNLNPGQ
;
A
#
# COMPACT_ATOMS: atom_id res chain seq x y z
N MET A 1 -6.14 11.69 -17.68
CA MET A 1 -7.41 10.95 -17.64
C MET A 1 -8.63 11.85 -17.67
N ASP A 2 -8.48 13.14 -17.39
CA ASP A 2 -9.56 14.11 -17.58
C ASP A 2 -9.87 14.34 -19.07
N GLY A 3 -11.09 14.75 -19.38
CA GLY A 3 -11.45 15.22 -20.72
C GLY A 3 -11.73 14.15 -21.78
N VAL A 4 -12.13 12.93 -21.39
CA VAL A 4 -12.22 11.82 -22.35
C VAL A 4 -13.65 11.59 -22.84
N LEU A 5 -13.90 11.88 -24.12
CA LEU A 5 -15.11 11.43 -24.81
C LEU A 5 -14.89 10.00 -25.34
N LEU A 6 -15.80 9.08 -25.02
CA LEU A 6 -15.82 7.72 -25.55
C LEU A 6 -17.08 7.51 -26.37
N MET A 7 -16.91 7.24 -27.65
CA MET A 7 -17.97 6.81 -28.54
C MET A 7 -18.41 5.37 -28.21
N PRO A 8 -19.62 4.95 -28.63
CA PRO A 8 -20.06 3.56 -28.47
C PRO A 8 -19.01 2.55 -28.93
N GLY A 9 -18.65 1.60 -28.05
CA GLY A 9 -17.65 0.57 -28.28
C GLY A 9 -16.21 0.97 -27.96
N GLU A 10 -15.91 2.26 -27.77
CA GLU A 10 -14.55 2.69 -27.43
C GLU A 10 -14.18 2.35 -25.99
N THR A 11 -12.88 2.11 -25.79
CA THR A 11 -12.31 1.70 -24.50
C THR A 11 -11.30 2.72 -24.00
N LEU A 12 -11.43 3.07 -22.72
CA LEU A 12 -10.44 3.83 -21.97
C LEU A 12 -9.57 2.86 -21.18
N SER A 13 -8.28 2.81 -21.51
CA SER A 13 -7.25 2.14 -20.71
C SER A 13 -6.70 3.05 -19.63
N GLY A 14 -6.60 2.51 -18.41
CA GLY A 14 -6.00 3.19 -17.30
C GLY A 14 -4.51 3.42 -17.49
N TYR A 15 -3.83 2.34 -17.89
CA TYR A 15 -2.40 2.29 -18.14
C TYR A 15 -1.99 3.24 -19.24
N GLU A 16 -2.66 3.21 -20.40
CA GLU A 16 -2.31 4.07 -21.53
C GLU A 16 -2.41 5.57 -21.20
N ARG A 17 -3.34 5.94 -20.32
CA ARG A 17 -3.53 7.33 -19.90
C ARG A 17 -2.64 7.80 -18.77
N MET A 18 -2.00 6.88 -18.05
CA MET A 18 -1.12 7.19 -16.91
C MET A 18 0.36 6.97 -17.24
N GLN A 19 0.68 6.14 -18.23
CA GLN A 19 2.05 5.92 -18.61
C GLN A 19 2.68 7.18 -19.28
N PRO A 20 4.01 7.35 -19.15
CA PRO A 20 4.92 6.55 -18.33
C PRO A 20 4.94 6.99 -16.85
N PHE A 21 5.04 6.02 -15.94
CA PHE A 21 5.16 6.25 -14.49
C PHE A 21 6.57 6.72 -14.14
N THR A 22 6.80 8.04 -14.18
CA THR A 22 8.11 8.64 -13.88
C THR A 22 7.99 9.79 -12.90
N ILE A 23 9.04 10.05 -12.11
CA ILE A 23 9.09 11.23 -11.23
C ILE A 23 8.91 12.54 -12.02
N LYS A 24 9.50 12.60 -13.24
CA LYS A 24 9.35 13.74 -14.15
C LYS A 24 7.90 14.02 -14.53
N ASN A 25 7.08 12.97 -14.63
CA ASN A 25 5.65 13.09 -14.92
C ASN A 25 4.79 13.32 -13.66
N GLY A 26 5.41 13.65 -12.52
CA GLY A 26 4.71 14.00 -11.28
C GLY A 26 4.36 12.80 -10.39
N TYR A 27 4.74 11.58 -10.77
CA TYR A 27 4.58 10.42 -9.89
C TYR A 27 5.53 10.50 -8.71
N LYS A 28 5.12 9.93 -7.58
CA LYS A 28 5.94 9.84 -6.37
C LYS A 28 6.35 8.40 -6.12
N MET A 29 7.45 8.23 -5.39
CA MET A 29 7.77 6.96 -4.78
C MET A 29 6.69 6.62 -3.76
N ALA A 30 6.17 5.40 -3.83
CA ALA A 30 5.22 4.88 -2.86
C ALA A 30 5.48 3.39 -2.63
N LYS A 31 4.96 2.90 -1.51
CA LYS A 31 4.94 1.48 -1.21
C LYS A 31 4.02 0.78 -2.22
N ALA A 32 4.56 -0.22 -2.90
CA ALA A 32 3.87 -1.10 -3.82
C ALA A 32 4.02 -2.56 -3.34
N TYR A 33 3.08 -3.40 -3.74
CA TYR A 33 3.10 -4.81 -3.39
C TYR A 33 3.63 -5.64 -4.56
N GLN A 34 4.76 -6.32 -4.35
CA GLN A 34 5.37 -7.20 -5.35
C GLN A 34 5.77 -8.52 -4.71
N ASN A 35 5.30 -9.64 -5.27
CA ASN A 35 5.60 -11.00 -4.80
C ASN A 35 5.37 -11.25 -3.30
N GLY A 36 4.38 -10.59 -2.70
CA GLY A 36 4.07 -10.71 -1.26
C GLY A 36 4.91 -9.81 -0.36
N LEU A 37 5.81 -9.01 -0.92
CA LEU A 37 6.62 -8.02 -0.22
C LEU A 37 6.07 -6.61 -0.48
N VAL A 38 6.43 -5.69 0.41
CA VAL A 38 6.21 -4.25 0.24
C VAL A 38 7.51 -3.63 -0.24
N ILE A 39 7.53 -3.13 -1.47
CA ILE A 39 8.68 -2.49 -2.11
C ILE A 39 8.42 -1.01 -2.37
N ASP A 40 9.46 -0.21 -2.54
CA ASP A 40 9.30 1.16 -3.06
C ASP A 40 9.25 1.15 -4.59
N SER A 41 8.24 1.79 -5.17
CA SER A 41 8.08 1.89 -6.63
C SER A 41 7.59 3.27 -7.05
N VAL A 42 7.97 3.71 -8.25
CA VAL A 42 7.45 4.93 -8.88
C VAL A 42 6.04 4.65 -9.38
N GLY A 43 5.07 5.43 -8.92
CA GLY A 43 3.66 5.22 -9.28
C GLY A 43 2.66 5.54 -8.18
N GLY A 44 3.11 6.19 -7.09
CA GLY A 44 2.23 6.59 -6.00
C GLY A 44 0.99 7.34 -6.49
N GLY A 45 -0.18 6.86 -6.08
CA GLY A 45 -1.49 7.39 -6.48
C GLY A 45 -2.14 6.68 -7.68
N ALA A 46 -1.39 5.95 -8.52
CA ALA A 46 -1.93 5.31 -9.72
C ALA A 46 -3.03 4.27 -9.40
N CYS A 47 -2.82 3.42 -8.40
CA CYS A 47 -3.85 2.47 -7.95
C CYS A 47 -5.09 3.16 -7.37
N GLN A 48 -4.92 4.34 -6.77
CA GLN A 48 -6.03 5.11 -6.21
C GLN A 48 -6.88 5.69 -7.34
N ILE A 49 -6.23 6.27 -8.35
CA ILE A 49 -6.86 6.73 -9.60
C ILE A 49 -7.61 5.57 -10.29
N ALA A 50 -6.95 4.41 -10.44
CA ALA A 50 -7.55 3.23 -11.05
C ALA A 50 -8.79 2.73 -10.27
N THR A 51 -8.70 2.68 -8.94
CA THR A 51 -9.84 2.32 -8.09
C THR A 51 -10.97 3.34 -8.20
N THR A 52 -10.68 4.64 -8.19
CA THR A 52 -11.72 5.67 -8.30
C THR A 52 -12.42 5.62 -9.66
N LEU A 53 -11.67 5.42 -10.76
CA LEU A 53 -12.27 5.21 -12.09
C LEU A 53 -13.15 3.96 -12.12
N TYR A 54 -12.68 2.83 -11.57
CA TYR A 54 -13.46 1.60 -11.46
C TYR A 54 -14.78 1.83 -10.69
N GLN A 55 -14.71 2.51 -9.56
CA GLN A 55 -15.86 2.84 -8.73
C GLN A 55 -16.86 3.77 -9.45
N ALA A 56 -16.37 4.74 -10.24
CA ALA A 56 -17.22 5.58 -11.07
C ALA A 56 -17.88 4.77 -12.22
N ALA A 57 -17.12 3.91 -12.88
CA ALA A 57 -17.61 3.05 -13.97
C ALA A 57 -18.69 2.06 -13.50
N LEU A 58 -18.51 1.47 -12.32
CA LEU A 58 -19.53 0.63 -11.68
C LEU A 58 -20.84 1.40 -11.48
N ARG A 59 -20.77 2.63 -10.96
CA ARG A 59 -21.95 3.48 -10.69
C ARG A 59 -22.62 3.97 -11.98
N ALA A 60 -21.83 4.26 -13.01
CA ALA A 60 -22.31 4.59 -14.34
C ALA A 60 -22.82 3.36 -15.13
N GLU A 61 -22.64 2.16 -14.57
CA GLU A 61 -22.97 0.87 -15.20
C GLU A 61 -22.35 0.74 -16.60
N ILE A 62 -21.10 1.17 -16.73
CA ILE A 62 -20.28 1.02 -17.93
C ILE A 62 -19.51 -0.29 -17.84
N THR A 63 -19.31 -0.96 -18.97
CA THR A 63 -18.61 -2.25 -19.00
C THR A 63 -17.16 -2.11 -18.54
N ILE A 64 -16.76 -2.95 -17.60
CA ILE A 64 -15.37 -3.11 -17.18
C ILE A 64 -14.81 -4.30 -17.94
N THR A 65 -13.97 -4.05 -18.96
CA THR A 65 -13.38 -5.07 -19.82
C THR A 65 -12.10 -5.66 -19.25
N GLU A 66 -11.41 -4.91 -18.40
CA GLU A 66 -10.28 -5.42 -17.63
C GLU A 66 -10.29 -4.81 -16.24
N ARG A 67 -10.13 -5.65 -15.22
CA ARG A 67 -9.87 -5.22 -13.85
C ARG A 67 -9.14 -6.33 -13.10
N LYS A 68 -8.18 -5.94 -12.27
CA LYS A 68 -7.51 -6.81 -11.30
C LYS A 68 -7.54 -6.18 -9.92
N ASN A 69 -7.69 -6.99 -8.87
CA ASN A 69 -7.56 -6.52 -7.50
C ASN A 69 -6.08 -6.35 -7.09
N HIS A 70 -5.88 -5.66 -5.99
CA HIS A 70 -4.61 -5.63 -5.27
C HIS A 70 -4.30 -7.01 -4.70
N SER A 71 -3.02 -7.37 -4.64
CA SER A 71 -2.59 -8.63 -4.01
C SER A 71 -2.82 -8.67 -2.50
N MET A 72 -3.03 -7.50 -1.88
CA MET A 72 -3.22 -7.27 -0.45
C MET A 72 -4.39 -6.30 -0.27
N ILE A 73 -5.03 -6.33 0.89
CA ILE A 73 -6.21 -5.49 1.12
C ILE A 73 -5.81 -4.01 1.17
N VAL A 74 -6.64 -3.15 0.59
CA VAL A 74 -6.48 -1.68 0.66
C VAL A 74 -7.54 -1.09 1.58
N GLY A 75 -7.19 0.00 2.27
CA GLY A 75 -8.05 0.59 3.32
C GLY A 75 -9.08 1.61 2.83
N TYR A 76 -9.03 2.03 1.57
CA TYR A 76 -9.85 3.12 1.03
C TYR A 76 -11.09 2.67 0.24
N VAL A 77 -11.31 1.34 0.10
CA VAL A 77 -12.51 0.77 -0.51
C VAL A 77 -12.81 -0.59 0.12
N GLN A 78 -14.06 -1.01 0.05
CA GLN A 78 -14.47 -2.34 0.50
C GLN A 78 -13.74 -3.45 -0.28
N PRO A 79 -13.52 -4.63 0.34
CA PRO A 79 -12.94 -5.77 -0.35
C PRO A 79 -13.68 -6.06 -1.67
N SER A 80 -12.92 -6.35 -2.71
CA SER A 80 -13.41 -6.59 -4.06
C SER A 80 -13.96 -5.38 -4.82
N GLY A 81 -13.92 -4.18 -4.21
CA GLY A 81 -14.25 -2.89 -4.83
C GLY A 81 -13.05 -2.10 -5.35
N ASP A 82 -11.84 -2.64 -5.28
CA ASP A 82 -10.60 -1.98 -5.71
C ASP A 82 -10.23 -2.32 -7.16
N ALA A 83 -9.38 -1.51 -7.77
CA ALA A 83 -8.68 -1.87 -9.00
C ALA A 83 -7.20 -1.51 -8.86
N ALA A 84 -6.33 -2.48 -9.15
CA ALA A 84 -4.89 -2.33 -9.12
C ALA A 84 -4.35 -2.12 -10.54
N ILE A 85 -3.33 -1.29 -10.64
CA ILE A 85 -2.59 -1.07 -11.87
C ILE A 85 -1.10 -1.30 -11.59
N ALA A 86 -0.40 -1.98 -12.49
CA ALA A 86 1.01 -2.30 -12.32
C ALA A 86 1.63 -2.67 -13.66
N GLY A 87 2.59 -1.86 -14.11
CA GLY A 87 3.25 -2.06 -15.39
C GLY A 87 2.25 -2.27 -16.54
N ASP A 88 2.64 -3.09 -17.50
CA ASP A 88 1.86 -3.48 -18.67
C ASP A 88 0.96 -4.72 -18.45
N TYR A 89 0.96 -5.31 -17.24
CA TYR A 89 0.28 -6.59 -16.97
C TYR A 89 -0.95 -6.48 -16.05
N LYS A 90 -1.20 -5.31 -15.45
CA LYS A 90 -2.46 -5.01 -14.76
C LYS A 90 -2.97 -3.66 -15.22
N ASP A 91 -4.17 -3.64 -15.79
CA ASP A 91 -4.88 -2.44 -16.19
C ASP A 91 -6.31 -2.38 -15.63
N ILE A 92 -6.90 -1.20 -15.67
CA ILE A 92 -8.34 -0.95 -15.59
C ILE A 92 -8.80 -0.48 -16.97
N LYS A 93 -9.63 -1.27 -17.65
CA LYS A 93 -10.22 -0.90 -18.93
C LYS A 93 -11.73 -0.79 -18.79
N VAL A 94 -12.25 0.36 -19.22
CA VAL A 94 -13.69 0.63 -19.24
C VAL A 94 -14.13 0.91 -20.67
N THR A 95 -15.19 0.23 -21.11
CA THR A 95 -15.67 0.28 -22.49
C THR A 95 -17.07 0.83 -22.53
N ASN A 96 -17.30 1.85 -23.36
CA ASN A 96 -18.63 2.42 -23.53
C ASN A 96 -19.56 1.39 -24.22
N ASN A 97 -20.38 0.72 -23.42
CA ASN A 97 -21.41 -0.23 -23.88
C ASN A 97 -22.74 0.44 -24.24
N ARG A 98 -22.83 1.77 -24.17
CA ARG A 98 -24.04 2.53 -24.48
C ARG A 98 -24.11 2.82 -25.99
N LYS A 99 -25.30 3.15 -26.47
CA LYS A 99 -25.54 3.60 -27.86
C LYS A 99 -25.24 5.09 -28.06
N THR A 100 -24.88 5.81 -27.00
CA THR A 100 -24.57 7.24 -27.03
C THR A 100 -23.18 7.47 -26.46
N PRO A 101 -22.52 8.60 -26.80
CA PRO A 101 -21.23 8.95 -26.23
C PRO A 101 -21.31 9.10 -24.71
N ILE A 102 -20.21 8.79 -24.03
CA ILE A 102 -20.01 9.10 -22.61
C ILE A 102 -18.77 9.97 -22.45
N TYR A 103 -18.76 10.83 -21.44
CA TYR A 103 -17.64 11.72 -21.15
C TYR A 103 -17.10 11.44 -19.74
N VAL A 104 -15.80 11.18 -19.65
CA VAL A 104 -15.09 10.92 -18.40
C VAL A 104 -14.34 12.19 -17.99
N GLU A 105 -14.74 12.73 -16.85
CA GLU A 105 -14.15 13.87 -16.20
C GLU A 105 -13.38 13.41 -14.95
N ALA A 106 -12.23 14.02 -14.70
CA ALA A 106 -11.42 13.74 -13.52
C ALA A 106 -10.95 15.05 -12.88
N VAL A 107 -11.34 15.27 -11.63
CA VAL A 107 -10.97 16.46 -10.86
C VAL A 107 -10.20 16.06 -9.62
N THR A 108 -9.14 16.81 -9.30
CA THR A 108 -8.41 16.68 -8.04
C THR A 108 -8.60 17.92 -7.19
N SER A 109 -8.90 17.73 -5.90
CA SER A 109 -8.97 18.79 -4.91
C SER A 109 -8.22 18.36 -3.65
N GLY A 110 -7.13 19.04 -3.31
CA GLY A 110 -6.28 18.64 -2.20
C GLY A 110 -5.69 17.24 -2.38
N ARG A 111 -6.13 16.28 -1.55
CA ARG A 111 -5.74 14.87 -1.60
C ARG A 111 -6.81 13.96 -2.21
N ASP A 112 -7.90 14.53 -2.67
CA ASP A 112 -9.04 13.79 -3.20
C ASP A 112 -9.01 13.81 -4.73
N VAL A 113 -9.33 12.66 -5.33
CA VAL A 113 -9.59 12.53 -6.77
C VAL A 113 -11.04 12.10 -6.95
N THR A 114 -11.76 12.80 -7.82
CA THR A 114 -13.15 12.52 -8.19
C THR A 114 -13.22 12.21 -9.66
N PHE A 115 -13.91 11.13 -10.02
CA PHE A 115 -14.29 10.82 -11.39
C PHE A 115 -15.80 10.98 -11.56
N THR A 116 -16.18 11.71 -12.61
CA THR A 116 -17.58 11.79 -13.05
C THR A 116 -17.68 11.20 -14.46
N ILE A 117 -18.60 10.27 -14.65
CA ILE A 117 -18.90 9.72 -15.99
C ILE A 117 -20.27 10.25 -16.39
N TRP A 118 -20.25 11.15 -17.36
CA TRP A 118 -21.42 11.79 -17.94
C TRP A 118 -21.92 10.97 -19.12
N GLY A 119 -23.24 10.91 -19.29
CA GLY A 119 -23.86 10.20 -20.41
C GLY A 119 -25.37 10.43 -20.41
N LYS A 120 -26.04 9.95 -21.46
CA LYS A 120 -27.50 9.97 -21.51
C LYS A 120 -28.06 9.01 -20.46
N GLU A 121 -28.90 9.52 -19.56
CA GLU A 121 -29.69 8.66 -18.67
C GLU A 121 -30.85 8.05 -19.45
N ASP A 122 -30.83 6.73 -19.60
CA ASP A 122 -31.82 5.94 -20.32
C ASP A 122 -32.41 4.81 -19.44
N ARG A 123 -32.06 4.78 -18.15
CA ARG A 123 -32.56 3.81 -17.18
C ARG A 123 -33.92 4.25 -16.59
N PRO A 124 -34.75 3.31 -16.09
CA PRO A 124 -36.03 3.63 -15.47
C PRO A 124 -35.91 4.57 -14.26
N ALA A 125 -36.87 5.49 -14.11
CA ALA A 125 -37.00 6.31 -12.91
C ALA A 125 -37.31 5.43 -11.68
N GLY A 126 -36.83 5.83 -10.50
CA GLY A 126 -37.01 5.05 -9.26
C GLY A 126 -36.10 3.82 -9.13
N ARG A 127 -35.22 3.57 -10.11
CA ARG A 127 -34.19 2.54 -10.05
C ARG A 127 -32.97 3.04 -9.28
N THR A 128 -32.47 2.22 -8.37
CA THR A 128 -31.24 2.49 -7.60
C THR A 128 -30.32 1.26 -7.66
N ILE A 129 -29.03 1.49 -7.40
CA ILE A 129 -28.03 0.43 -7.32
C ILE A 129 -27.22 0.57 -6.03
N GLU A 130 -26.81 -0.56 -5.48
CA GLU A 130 -25.98 -0.66 -4.29
C GLU A 130 -24.88 -1.68 -4.54
N PHE A 131 -23.70 -1.46 -3.96
CA PHE A 131 -22.58 -2.39 -4.07
C PHE A 131 -22.20 -2.93 -2.69
N VAL A 132 -22.35 -4.24 -2.50
CA VAL A 132 -22.13 -4.90 -1.21
C VAL A 132 -20.97 -5.87 -1.31
N SER A 133 -19.95 -5.67 -0.47
CA SER A 133 -18.86 -6.62 -0.30
C SER A 133 -19.23 -7.71 0.69
N GLU A 134 -18.97 -8.97 0.33
CA GLU A 134 -19.16 -10.14 1.18
C GLU A 134 -17.81 -10.84 1.39
N VAL A 135 -17.33 -10.89 2.63
CA VAL A 135 -16.10 -11.63 2.98
C VAL A 135 -16.48 -13.09 3.23
N LEU A 136 -15.96 -13.98 2.39
CA LEU A 136 -16.22 -15.43 2.42
C LEU A 136 -15.30 -16.17 3.39
N SER A 137 -14.05 -15.73 3.48
CA SER A 137 -13.07 -16.28 4.43
C SER A 137 -11.99 -15.26 4.77
N GLU A 138 -11.39 -15.44 5.95
CA GLU A 138 -10.22 -14.67 6.38
C GLU A 138 -9.07 -15.62 6.72
N THR A 139 -7.85 -15.19 6.42
CA THR A 139 -6.61 -15.84 6.89
C THR A 139 -5.97 -14.94 7.95
N PRO A 140 -5.81 -15.39 9.21
CA PRO A 140 -5.19 -14.59 10.25
C PRO A 140 -3.78 -14.12 9.86
N LYS A 141 -3.41 -12.90 10.27
CA LYS A 141 -2.03 -12.43 10.17
C LYS A 141 -1.14 -13.14 11.18
N GLY A 142 0.10 -13.44 10.77
CA GLY A 142 1.13 -14.00 11.65
C GLY A 142 2.00 -12.91 12.28
N LYS A 143 3.11 -13.34 12.87
CA LYS A 143 4.18 -12.48 13.39
C LYS A 143 5.52 -12.96 12.83
N THR A 144 6.32 -12.03 12.33
CA THR A 144 7.68 -12.28 11.85
C THR A 144 8.65 -11.40 12.64
N TYR A 145 9.85 -11.93 12.91
CA TYR A 145 10.91 -11.20 13.59
C TYR A 145 12.06 -10.91 12.62
N ILE A 146 12.56 -9.68 12.66
CA ILE A 146 13.85 -9.29 12.09
C ILE A 146 14.82 -9.19 13.26
N ASP A 147 15.84 -10.03 13.25
CA ASP A 147 16.86 -10.03 14.30
C ASP A 147 17.82 -8.85 14.13
N ASP A 148 18.12 -8.18 15.24
CA ASP A 148 18.98 -7.00 15.32
C ASP A 148 19.98 -7.19 16.47
N ASP A 149 21.23 -7.47 16.10
CA ASP A 149 22.33 -7.69 17.03
C ASP A 149 22.86 -6.38 17.67
N SER A 150 22.36 -5.23 17.21
CA SER A 150 22.59 -3.94 17.87
C SER A 150 21.72 -3.75 19.12
N LYS A 151 20.72 -4.61 19.34
CA LYS A 151 19.79 -4.52 20.48
C LYS A 151 19.99 -5.67 21.46
N SER A 152 19.88 -5.36 22.74
CA SER A 152 19.99 -6.35 23.82
C SER A 152 18.95 -7.45 23.69
N LYS A 153 19.32 -8.69 24.04
CA LYS A 153 18.38 -9.79 24.20
C LYS A 153 17.20 -9.37 25.09
N GLY A 154 15.98 -9.61 24.63
CA GLY A 154 14.73 -9.17 25.28
C GLY A 154 14.11 -7.90 24.69
N TYR A 155 14.83 -7.14 23.86
CA TYR A 155 14.24 -6.04 23.09
C TYR A 155 13.27 -6.59 22.04
N ILE A 156 12.03 -6.07 22.02
CA ILE A 156 11.02 -6.34 21.00
C ILE A 156 10.33 -5.01 20.66
N LYS A 157 10.35 -4.60 19.38
CA LYS A 157 9.62 -3.42 18.91
C LYS A 157 8.85 -3.73 17.63
N LYS A 158 7.54 -3.45 17.59
CA LYS A 158 6.74 -3.57 16.36
C LYS A 158 7.22 -2.53 15.35
N GLN A 159 7.60 -2.98 14.15
CA GLN A 159 8.05 -2.15 13.03
C GLN A 159 6.93 -1.91 12.02
N SER A 160 6.16 -2.95 11.71
CA SER A 160 5.07 -2.88 10.72
C SER A 160 3.84 -3.62 11.19
N GLU A 161 2.68 -3.06 10.89
CA GLU A 161 1.39 -3.71 11.05
C GLU A 161 1.06 -4.54 9.81
N GLY A 162 0.85 -5.84 10.00
CA GLY A 162 0.30 -6.72 8.99
C GLY A 162 -1.22 -6.65 8.92
N HIS A 163 -1.81 -7.34 7.95
CA HIS A 163 -3.26 -7.47 7.80
C HIS A 163 -3.67 -8.91 7.49
N LYS A 164 -4.93 -9.24 7.80
CA LYS A 164 -5.50 -10.53 7.46
C LYS A 164 -5.55 -10.71 5.94
N GLY A 165 -5.40 -11.95 5.49
CA GLY A 165 -5.79 -12.34 4.14
C GLY A 165 -7.31 -12.47 4.05
N ARG A 166 -7.86 -12.35 2.85
CA ARG A 166 -9.31 -12.40 2.62
C ARG A 166 -9.64 -13.05 1.29
N VAL A 167 -10.75 -13.79 1.26
CA VAL A 167 -11.47 -14.11 0.02
C VAL A 167 -12.82 -13.40 0.10
N SER A 168 -13.17 -12.61 -0.91
CA SER A 168 -14.41 -11.82 -0.89
C SER A 168 -15.04 -11.68 -2.26
N LYS A 169 -16.33 -11.41 -2.27
CA LYS A 169 -17.12 -11.10 -3.47
C LYS A 169 -17.65 -9.67 -3.39
N LEU A 170 -17.78 -9.02 -4.54
CA LEU A 170 -18.55 -7.80 -4.67
C LEU A 170 -19.85 -8.10 -5.42
N TRP A 171 -20.97 -7.71 -4.84
CA TRP A 171 -22.28 -7.84 -5.43
C TRP A 171 -22.82 -6.47 -5.81
N LYS A 172 -23.51 -6.39 -6.94
CA LYS A 172 -24.34 -5.26 -7.33
C LYS A 172 -25.79 -5.63 -7.09
N ILE A 173 -26.46 -4.88 -6.25
CA ILE A 173 -27.88 -5.03 -5.97
C ILE A 173 -28.62 -3.93 -6.75
N VAL A 174 -29.61 -4.31 -7.54
CA VAL A 174 -30.49 -3.37 -8.24
C VAL A 174 -31.83 -3.36 -7.52
N LYS A 175 -32.33 -2.17 -7.22
CA LYS A 175 -33.64 -1.98 -6.59
C LYS A 175 -34.53 -1.11 -7.46
N GLU A 176 -35.80 -1.49 -7.59
CA GLU A 176 -36.85 -0.69 -8.22
C GLU A 176 -37.89 -0.33 -7.16
N ASN A 177 -38.13 0.97 -6.96
CA ASN A 177 -39.04 1.47 -5.92
C ASN A 177 -38.73 0.92 -4.51
N GLY A 178 -37.44 0.72 -4.21
CA GLY A 178 -36.95 0.19 -2.94
C GLY A 178 -36.94 -1.34 -2.81
N VAL A 179 -37.51 -2.07 -3.77
CA VAL A 179 -37.54 -3.54 -3.78
C VAL A 179 -36.35 -4.08 -4.57
N GLU A 180 -35.60 -5.02 -4.01
CA GLU A 180 -34.52 -5.71 -4.72
C GLU A 180 -35.07 -6.54 -5.88
N VAL A 181 -34.56 -6.28 -7.09
CA VAL A 181 -34.94 -6.97 -8.32
C VAL A 181 -33.80 -7.79 -8.92
N SER A 182 -32.54 -7.47 -8.61
CA SER A 182 -31.40 -8.31 -8.99
C SER A 182 -30.24 -8.20 -7.99
N LYS A 183 -29.43 -9.26 -7.94
CA LYS A 183 -28.16 -9.32 -7.24
C LYS A 183 -27.11 -10.01 -8.11
N ASP A 184 -26.26 -9.20 -8.71
CA ASP A 184 -25.30 -9.63 -9.73
C ASP A 184 -23.88 -9.69 -9.13
N LEU A 185 -23.14 -10.78 -9.40
CA LEU A 185 -21.74 -10.89 -9.01
C LEU A 185 -20.89 -9.99 -9.90
N ILE A 186 -20.16 -9.05 -9.29
CA ILE A 186 -19.26 -8.13 -10.00
C ILE A 186 -17.83 -8.65 -10.00
N SER A 187 -17.35 -9.12 -8.85
CA SER A 187 -15.98 -9.60 -8.70
C SER A 187 -15.87 -10.63 -7.57
N SER A 188 -14.87 -11.50 -7.69
CA SER A 188 -14.48 -12.47 -6.66
C SER A 188 -12.97 -12.44 -6.55
N ASP A 189 -12.46 -12.10 -5.38
CA ASP A 189 -11.06 -11.74 -5.20
C ASP A 189 -10.43 -12.44 -4.01
N THR A 190 -9.12 -12.64 -4.12
CA THR A 190 -8.27 -13.17 -3.06
C THR A 190 -7.18 -12.15 -2.73
N TYR A 191 -7.06 -11.84 -1.44
CA TYR A 191 -6.05 -10.96 -0.85
C TYR A 191 -5.16 -11.79 0.07
N ARG A 192 -3.85 -11.67 -0.12
CA ARG A 192 -2.85 -12.32 0.71
C ARG A 192 -2.83 -11.68 2.10
N LYS A 193 -2.48 -12.46 3.13
CA LYS A 193 -2.16 -11.89 4.45
C LYS A 193 -0.79 -11.20 4.40
N ALA A 194 -0.58 -10.28 5.33
CA ALA A 194 0.73 -9.76 5.71
C ALA A 194 0.91 -9.92 7.21
N ASP A 195 2.10 -10.33 7.65
CA ASP A 195 2.40 -10.57 9.07
C ASP A 195 2.80 -9.26 9.77
N ASP A 196 2.58 -9.19 11.08
CA ASP A 196 3.18 -8.13 11.89
C ASP A 196 4.70 -8.34 11.93
N ILE A 197 5.47 -7.28 11.67
CA ILE A 197 6.93 -7.34 11.69
C ILE A 197 7.44 -6.72 13.00
N TYR A 198 8.26 -7.46 13.74
CA TYR A 198 8.90 -7.02 14.98
C TYR A 198 10.43 -7.04 14.83
N ILE A 199 11.10 -6.01 15.34
CA ILE A 199 12.55 -6.06 15.56
C ILE A 199 12.82 -6.77 16.88
N ARG A 200 13.68 -7.79 16.86
CA ARG A 200 14.07 -8.58 18.05
C ARG A 200 15.56 -8.43 18.31
N GLY A 201 15.91 -8.03 19.54
CA GLY A 201 17.31 -7.94 19.94
C GLY A 201 17.95 -9.29 20.19
N THR A 202 19.12 -9.51 19.59
CA THR A 202 19.87 -10.76 19.68
C THR A 202 21.28 -10.58 20.25
N ARG A 203 21.64 -9.37 20.66
CA ARG A 203 22.95 -9.11 21.28
C ARG A 203 23.12 -9.97 22.51
N HIS A 204 24.13 -10.83 22.47
CA HIS A 204 24.60 -11.56 23.64
C HIS A 204 25.47 -10.60 24.46
N SER A 205 25.25 -10.56 25.77
CA SER A 205 26.23 -9.96 26.67
C SER A 205 27.52 -10.76 26.56
N ALA A 206 28.68 -10.08 26.51
CA ALA A 206 29.95 -10.75 26.72
C ALA A 206 29.88 -11.53 28.05
N PRO A 207 30.49 -12.73 28.14
CA PRO A 207 30.57 -13.44 29.41
C PRO A 207 31.13 -12.50 30.48
N ALA A 208 30.55 -12.54 31.68
CA ALA A 208 31.06 -11.76 32.80
C ALA A 208 32.56 -12.02 32.90
N ALA A 209 33.36 -10.96 32.93
CA ALA A 209 34.78 -11.09 33.20
C ALA A 209 34.94 -11.92 34.49
N PRO A 210 35.86 -12.89 34.54
CA PRO A 210 36.09 -13.67 35.75
C PRO A 210 36.28 -12.71 36.91
N ALA A 211 35.59 -12.98 38.03
CA ALA A 211 35.62 -12.12 39.20
C ALA A 211 37.07 -11.78 39.53
N ALA A 212 37.39 -10.48 39.56
CA ALA A 212 38.69 -10.03 40.02
C ALA A 212 38.92 -10.62 41.44
N PRO A 213 40.11 -11.14 41.74
CA PRO A 213 40.40 -11.67 43.07
C PRO A 213 40.09 -10.60 44.11
N ALA A 214 39.43 -11.00 45.20
CA ALA A 214 39.01 -10.10 46.26
C ALA A 214 40.21 -9.26 46.75
N PRO A 215 40.05 -7.93 46.89
CA PRO A 215 41.12 -7.08 47.39
C PRO A 215 41.50 -7.54 48.79
N THR A 216 42.77 -7.93 48.96
CA THR A 216 43.35 -8.16 50.28
C THR A 216 43.45 -6.80 50.96
N GLN A 217 42.79 -6.63 52.11
CA GLN A 217 42.87 -5.38 52.88
C GLN A 217 44.31 -5.17 53.35
N ALA A 218 44.93 -4.08 52.89
CA ALA A 218 46.09 -3.47 53.51
C ALA A 218 45.67 -2.10 54.07
N PRO A 219 46.22 -1.67 55.21
CA PRO A 219 45.64 -0.62 56.03
C PRO A 219 45.86 0.78 55.46
N GLU A 220 44.95 1.67 55.87
CA GLU A 220 44.89 3.10 55.53
C GLU A 220 46.18 3.86 55.88
N SER A 221 46.58 4.77 54.98
CA SER A 221 47.35 5.94 55.37
C SER A 221 46.94 7.15 54.53
N ASP A 222 46.55 8.21 55.25
CA ASP A 222 46.38 9.59 54.79
C ASP A 222 47.63 10.09 54.05
N ASN A 223 47.46 10.83 52.95
CA ASN A 223 47.72 12.29 52.96
C ASN A 223 47.33 12.99 51.64
N SER A 224 46.98 14.26 51.82
CA SER A 224 46.51 15.32 50.92
C SER A 224 47.39 15.70 49.70
N GLY A 225 46.75 16.16 48.61
CA GLY A 225 47.36 16.98 47.55
C GLY A 225 46.40 17.26 46.37
N PRO A 226 46.48 18.43 45.69
CA PRO A 226 45.28 19.17 45.23
C PRO A 226 44.82 18.91 43.78
N ALA A 227 43.63 19.46 43.52
CA ALA A 227 42.83 19.40 42.30
C ALA A 227 43.50 20.00 41.05
N ASP A 228 43.23 19.38 39.90
CA ASP A 228 43.36 20.02 38.58
C ASP A 228 42.11 19.74 37.73
N THR A 229 41.53 20.85 37.27
CA THR A 229 40.42 20.98 36.33
C THR A 229 40.86 20.66 34.89
N GLN A 230 40.11 19.82 34.18
CA GLN A 230 40.09 19.86 32.71
C GLN A 230 38.74 19.38 32.15
N ALA A 231 38.10 20.28 31.40
CA ALA A 231 36.87 20.04 30.65
C ALA A 231 37.18 19.30 29.34
N ALA A 232 36.28 18.38 28.95
CA ALA A 232 36.33 17.68 27.67
C ALA A 232 35.30 18.28 26.68
N PRO A 233 35.61 18.35 25.37
CA PRO A 233 34.79 19.05 24.37
C PRO A 233 33.64 18.20 23.80
N GLU A 234 32.61 18.89 23.31
CA GLU A 234 31.44 18.35 22.61
C GLU A 234 31.83 17.71 21.27
N ALA A 235 31.31 16.50 21.01
CA ALA A 235 31.45 15.81 19.72
C ALA A 235 30.23 16.07 18.83
N GLN A 236 30.49 16.67 17.66
CA GLN A 236 29.55 16.89 16.56
C GLN A 236 29.10 15.56 15.92
N ALA A 237 27.83 15.49 15.52
CA ALA A 237 27.25 14.39 14.76
C ALA A 237 27.70 14.42 13.28
N PRO A 238 27.98 13.27 12.63
CA PRO A 238 28.32 13.24 11.22
C PRO A 238 27.09 13.30 10.31
N GLU A 239 27.25 14.03 9.21
CA GLU A 239 26.33 14.16 8.08
C GLU A 239 26.02 12.81 7.40
N VAL A 240 24.76 12.67 6.98
CA VAL A 240 24.26 11.52 6.23
C VAL A 240 24.67 11.64 4.76
N SER A 241 25.64 10.82 4.35
CA SER A 241 26.03 10.61 2.96
C SER A 241 24.91 9.94 2.15
N GLN A 242 24.65 10.46 0.96
CA GLN A 242 23.74 9.87 -0.03
C GLN A 242 24.21 8.48 -0.45
N GLY A 243 23.30 7.50 -0.43
CA GLY A 243 23.54 6.16 -0.97
C GLY A 243 23.43 6.13 -2.50
N PRO A 244 24.07 5.15 -3.17
CA PRO A 244 24.21 5.14 -4.62
C PRO A 244 22.89 4.84 -5.34
N ALA A 245 22.76 5.41 -6.54
CA ALA A 245 21.65 5.24 -7.47
C ALA A 245 21.50 3.78 -7.95
N PHE A 246 20.25 3.38 -8.21
CA PHE A 246 19.86 2.04 -8.66
C PHE A 246 20.23 1.79 -10.14
N ASP A 247 20.86 0.65 -10.41
CA ASP A 247 21.13 0.09 -11.76
C ASP A 247 20.11 -1.03 -12.07
N PRO A 248 19.32 -0.92 -13.15
CA PRO A 248 18.27 -1.87 -13.50
C PRO A 248 18.78 -3.23 -14.06
N ASN A 249 20.09 -3.48 -14.19
CA ASN A 249 20.61 -4.72 -14.78
C ASN A 249 21.21 -5.74 -13.80
N LEU A 250 21.03 -5.58 -12.48
CA LEU A 250 21.45 -6.59 -11.51
C LEU A 250 20.44 -7.73 -11.41
N ASN A 251 20.69 -8.81 -12.17
CA ASN A 251 20.06 -10.12 -11.95
C ASN A 251 20.65 -10.78 -10.70
N PRO A 252 19.85 -11.23 -9.72
CA PRO A 252 20.37 -11.93 -8.56
C PRO A 252 20.58 -13.42 -8.92
N GLY A 253 21.82 -13.80 -9.20
CA GLY A 253 22.19 -15.21 -9.35
C GLY A 253 23.41 -15.51 -10.21
N GLN A 254 24.55 -14.84 -9.98
CA GLN A 254 25.92 -15.36 -10.17
C GLN A 254 26.86 -14.62 -9.21
#